data_AF-A0A8J7T0K2-F1
#
_entry.id   AF-A0A8J7T0K2-F1
#
_cell.length_a   1.000
_cell.length_b   1.000
_cell.length_c   1.000
_cell.angle_alpha   90.00
_cell.angle_beta   90.00
_cell.angle_gamma   90.00
#
_symmetry.space_group_name_H-M   'P 1'
#
loop_
_entity.id
_entity.type
_entity.pdbx_description
1 polymer ?
#
loop_
_entity_poly.entity_id
_entity_poly.type
_entity_poly.pdbx_seq_one_letter_code
_entity_poly.pdbx_strand_id
1 'polypeptide(L)' 'MRLAALFTSHPHDVGETYGEHLGNASGFGARLVLAGAACLVHAVLPFAFEKTASRMVERLHDRMVINRKAKGLASAAAR' A
#
# COMPACT_ATOMS: atom_id res chain seq x y z
N MET A 1 26.92 4.03 11.81
CA MET A 1 25.90 3.72 10.77
C MET A 1 25.41 5.03 10.16
N ARG A 2 25.33 5.14 8.83
CA ARG A 2 24.85 6.37 8.18
C ARG A 2 23.33 6.32 8.09
N LEU A 3 22.64 7.25 8.75
CA LEU A 3 21.17 7.35 8.75
C LEU A 3 20.58 7.36 7.33
N ALA A 4 21.23 8.03 6.38
CA ALA A 4 20.80 8.08 4.98
C ALA A 4 20.69 6.69 4.33
N ALA A 5 21.55 5.73 4.71
CA ALA A 5 21.50 4.37 4.16
C ALA A 5 20.22 3.64 4.57
N LEU A 6 19.67 3.90 5.76
CA LEU A 6 18.43 3.27 6.21
C LEU A 6 17.23 3.66 5.33
N PHE A 7 17.24 4.87 4.79
CA PHE A 7 16.16 5.38 3.94
C PHE A 7 16.33 5.00 2.47
N THR A 8 17.56 4.70 2.02
CA THR A 8 17.83 4.43 0.61
C THR A 8 18.03 2.95 0.30
N SER A 9 18.51 2.14 1.26
CA SER A 9 18.71 0.71 1.06
C SER A 9 17.41 -0.03 0.75
N HIS A 10 16.35 0.20 1.52
CA HIS A 10 15.08 -0.49 1.30
C HIS A 10 14.40 -0.15 -0.03
N PRO A 11 14.22 1.14 -0.42
CA PRO A 11 13.69 1.49 -1.74
C PRO A 11 14.51 0.87 -2.88
N HIS A 12 15.84 0.90 -2.76
CA HIS A 12 16.73 0.34 -3.77
C HIS A 12 16.55 -1.18 -3.91
N ASP A 13 16.39 -1.91 -2.81
CA ASP A 13 16.14 -3.37 -2.82
C ASP A 13 14.84 -3.75 -3.56
N VAL A 14 13.85 -2.85 -3.58
CA VAL A 14 12.57 -3.05 -4.28
C VAL A 14 12.51 -2.34 -5.65
N GLY A 15 13.63 -1.80 -6.12
CA GLY A 15 13.78 -1.15 -7.43
C GLY A 15 13.13 0.23 -7.53
N GLU A 16 13.01 0.97 -6.41
CA GLU A 16 12.38 2.29 -6.33
C GLU A 16 13.38 3.34 -5.83
N THR A 17 13.27 4.58 -6.32
CA THR A 17 13.92 5.71 -5.66
C THR A 17 13.20 6.03 -4.35
N TYR A 18 13.88 6.71 -3.41
CA TYR A 18 13.26 7.10 -2.14
C TYR A 18 11.97 7.92 -2.33
N GLY A 19 11.96 8.83 -3.30
CA GLY A 19 10.77 9.65 -3.58
C GLY A 19 9.59 8.84 -4.11
N GLU A 20 9.84 7.89 -5.03
CA GLU A 20 8.81 6.98 -5.54
C GLU A 20 8.25 6.09 -4.44
N HIS A 21 9.14 5.50 -3.64
CA HIS A 21 8.76 4.66 -2.51
C HIS A 21 7.93 5.43 -1.48
N LEU A 22 8.40 6.62 -1.08
CA LEU A 22 7.71 7.47 -0.13
C LEU A 22 6.32 7.86 -0.64
N GLY A 23 6.19 8.30 -1.88
CA GLY A 23 4.91 8.69 -2.47
C GLY A 23 3.93 7.52 -2.56
N ASN A 24 4.39 6.37 -3.06
CA ASN A 24 3.56 5.18 -3.22
C ASN A 24 3.14 4.60 -1.85
N ALA A 25 4.08 4.45 -0.92
CA ALA A 25 3.82 3.94 0.42
C ALA A 25 2.90 4.89 1.21
N SER A 26 3.13 6.20 1.16
CA SER A 26 2.29 7.19 1.84
C SER A 26 0.87 7.21 1.26
N GLY A 27 0.72 7.14 -0.06
CA GLY A 27 -0.58 7.08 -0.73
C GLY A 27 -1.36 5.80 -0.43
N PHE A 28 -0.67 4.66 -0.30
CA PHE A 28 -1.27 3.41 0.14
C PHE A 28 -1.69 3.49 1.61
N GLY A 29 -0.79 3.95 2.49
CA GLY A 29 -1.02 4.09 3.92
C GLY A 29 -2.19 5.02 4.26
N ALA A 30 -2.29 6.19 3.60
CA ALA A 30 -3.41 7.10 3.80
C ALA A 30 -4.77 6.44 3.50
N ARG A 31 -4.85 5.67 2.41
CA ARG A 31 -6.08 4.93 2.05
C ARG A 31 -6.38 3.81 3.04
N LEU A 32 -5.34 3.13 3.55
CA LEU A 32 -5.48 2.10 4.58
C LEU A 32 -6.02 2.68 5.90
N VAL A 33 -5.49 3.82 6.34
CA VAL A 33 -5.98 4.53 7.53
C VAL A 33 -7.44 4.92 7.37
N LEU A 34 -7.83 5.48 6.21
CA LEU A 34 -9.22 5.82 5.94
C LEU A 34 -10.13 4.59 5.91
N ALA A 35 -9.68 3.47 5.34
CA ALA A 35 -10.43 2.21 5.34
C ALA A 35 -10.64 1.69 6.77
N GLY A 36 -9.58 1.71 7.58
CA GLY A 36 -9.64 1.35 9.00
C GLY A 36 -10.58 2.24 9.80
N ALA A 37 -10.51 3.57 9.60
CA ALA A 37 -11.43 4.51 10.23
C ALA A 37 -12.89 4.23 9.83
N ALA A 38 -13.15 3.94 8.55
CA ALA A 38 -14.49 3.56 8.09
C ALA A 38 -14.98 2.26 8.75
N CYS A 39 -14.13 1.25 8.91
CA CYS A 39 -14.46 0.03 9.66
C CYS A 39 -14.80 0.32 11.12
N LEU A 40 -14.03 1.17 11.79
CA LEU A 40 -14.27 1.55 13.19
C LEU A 40 -15.59 2.29 13.36
N VAL A 41 -15.89 3.24 12.47
CA VAL A 41 -17.19 3.94 12.49
C VAL A 41 -18.32 2.97 12.22
N HIS A 42 -18.17 2.06 11.24
CA HIS A 42 -19.18 1.03 10.95
C HIS A 42 -19.43 0.10 12.15
N ALA A 43 -18.40 -0.26 12.92
CA ALA A 43 -18.55 -1.09 14.12
C ALA A 43 -19.41 -0.43 15.20
N VAL A 44 -19.39 0.91 15.29
CA VAL A 44 -20.24 1.68 16.21
C VAL A 44 -21.62 1.98 15.59
N LEU A 45 -21.63 2.30 14.30
CA LEU A 45 -22.81 2.69 13.52
C LEU A 45 -22.97 1.72 12.35
N PRO A 46 -23.65 0.57 12.53
CA PRO A 46 -23.70 -0.51 11.53
C PRO A 46 -24.35 -0.09 10.20
N PHE A 47 -25.13 0.99 10.18
CA PHE A 47 -25.70 1.56 8.95
C PHE A 47 -24.74 2.52 8.21
N ALA A 48 -23.67 2.98 8.83
CA ALA A 48 -22.67 3.83 8.21
C ALA A 48 -21.62 2.98 7.47
N PHE A 49 -21.18 3.44 6.29
CA PHE A 49 -20.09 2.83 5.51
C PHE A 49 -20.24 1.32 5.16
N GLU A 50 -21.47 0.79 5.20
CA GLU A 50 -21.79 -0.65 5.09
C GLU A 50 -21.08 -1.38 3.93
N LYS A 51 -20.94 -0.73 2.77
CA LYS A 51 -20.19 -1.25 1.63
C LYS A 51 -18.91 -0.46 1.33
N THR A 52 -18.72 0.68 1.98
CA THR A 52 -17.59 1.57 1.71
C THR A 52 -16.31 1.04 2.33
N ALA A 53 -16.39 0.57 3.58
CA ALA A 53 -15.25 -0.01 4.28
C ALA A 53 -14.69 -1.23 3.53
N SER A 54 -15.54 -2.20 3.18
CA SER A 54 -15.13 -3.40 2.44
C SER A 54 -14.55 -3.07 1.06
N ARG A 55 -15.21 -2.22 0.27
CA ARG A 55 -14.70 -1.81 -1.06
C ARG A 55 -13.34 -1.10 -0.99
N MET A 56 -13.08 -0.34 0.07
CA MET A 56 -11.77 0.30 0.25
C MET A 56 -10.68 -0.73 0.54
N VAL A 57 -10.98 -1.72 1.38
CA VAL A 57 -10.06 -2.83 1.67
C VAL A 57 -9.82 -3.68 0.43
N GLU A 58 -10.86 -4.02 -0.33
CA GLU A 58 -10.74 -4.75 -1.61
C GLU A 58 -9.82 -4.01 -2.58
N ARG A 59 -10.03 -2.70 -2.77
CA ARG A 59 -9.17 -1.88 -3.65
C ARG A 59 -7.72 -1.84 -3.19
N LEU A 60 -7.47 -1.82 -1.88
CA LEU A 60 -6.12 -1.89 -1.31
C LEU A 60 -5.50 -3.27 -1.56
N HIS A 61 -6.28 -4.33 -1.37
CA HIS A 61 -5.86 -5.70 -1.64
C HIS A 61 -5.51 -5.91 -3.11
N ASP A 62 -6.39 -5.48 -4.02
CA ASP A 62 -6.17 -5.57 -5.46
C ASP A 62 -4.88 -4.85 -5.86
N ARG A 63 -4.66 -3.63 -5.36
CA ARG A 63 -3.41 -2.89 -5.62
C ARG A 63 -2.18 -3.62 -5.10
N MET A 64 -2.25 -4.22 -3.91
CA MET A 64 -1.15 -5.01 -3.35
C MET A 64 -0.82 -6.22 -4.21
N VAL A 65 -1.85 -6.93 -4.69
CA VAL A 65 -1.69 -8.13 -5.51
C VAL A 65 -1.25 -7.80 -6.93
N ILE A 66 -1.85 -6.80 -7.58
CA ILE A 66 -1.50 -6.35 -8.93
C ILE A 66 -0.04 -5.87 -8.96
N ASN A 67 0.35 -5.01 -8.01
CA ASN A 67 1.72 -4.52 -7.96
C ASN A 67 2.72 -5.67 -7.71
N ARG A 68 2.37 -6.65 -6.87
CA ARG A 68 3.20 -7.85 -6.66
C ARG A 68 3.34 -8.68 -7.93
N LYS A 69 2.25 -8.93 -8.66
CA LYS A 69 2.26 -9.68 -9.92
C LYS A 69 3.11 -8.97 -10.98
N ALA A 70 2.96 -7.66 -11.14
CA ALA A 70 3.74 -6.86 -12.08
C ALA A 70 5.25 -6.94 -11.79
N LYS A 71 5.66 -6.80 -10.52
CA LYS A 71 7.07 -6.95 -10.12
C LYS A 71 7.59 -8.39 -10.34
N GLY A 72 6.75 -9.40 -10.09
CA GLY A 72 7.11 -10.81 -10.34
C GLY A 72 7.33 -11.13 -11.83
N LEU A 73 6.47 -10.61 -12.71
CA LEU A 73 6.62 -10.76 -14.17
C LEU A 73 7.88 -10.04 -14.68
N ALA A 74 8.16 -8.83 -14.19
CA ALA A 74 9.37 -8.09 -14.54
C ALA A 74 10.65 -8.82 -14.12
N SER A 75 10.67 -9.42 -12.91
CA SER A 75 11.81 -10.22 -12.44
C SER A 75 11.99 -11.51 -13.23
N ALA A 76 10.93 -12.10 -13.79
CA ALA A 76 11.01 -13.30 -14.62
C ALA A 76 11.48 -13.01 -16.04
N ALA A 77 11.09 -11.86 -16.62
CA ALA A 77 11.52 -11.43 -17.94
C ALA A 77 12.99 -10.93 -17.98
N ALA A 78 13.55 -10.54 -16.83
CA ALA A 78 14.94 -10.10 -16.68
C ALA A 78 15.94 -11.25 -16.41
N ARG A 79 15.47 -12.50 -16.37
CA ARG A 79 16.27 -13.72 -16.23
C ARG A 79 16.34 -14.46 -17.56
#